data_AF-A0A0A9FYP3-F1
#
_entry.id   AF-A0A0A9FYP3-F1
#
_cell.length_a   1.000
_cell.length_b   1.000
_cell.length_c   1.000
_cell.angle_alpha   90.00
_cell.angle_beta   90.00
_cell.angle_gamma   90.00
#
_symmetry.space_group_name_H-M   'P 1'
#
loop_
_entity.id
_entity.type
_entity.pdbx_description
1 polymer ?
#
loop_
_entity_poly.entity_id
_entity_poly.type
_entity_poly.pdbx_seq_one_letter_code
_entity_poly.pdbx_strand_id
1 'polypeptide(L)'
;MEIYRLRHQMGYSIYGLWAPNSLPTLYYVITPSLGLLKGTPLFPEIMSPWITPFIYVSFVKNMYSLYEALLSGDTLRGWWNGQRMWLVKRITSYLYGVFDTIRKLLGLSKMGFAVTSKVSDEDESKRYEQEIMEFGTASPEYVIIATIALLNLVCLVGGLSQIMKGGGTMPLNVFFLQVILCGVLVIIDIPIYEAMFLRKDKGRIPFPVTLASIGFVMLALFVPTI
;
A
#
# COMPACT_ATOMS: atom_id res chain seq x y z
N MET A 1 -30.06 15.54 -22.71
CA MET A 1 -29.11 16.54 -22.13
C MET A 1 -28.76 16.22 -20.67
N GLU A 2 -29.69 15.72 -19.85
CA GLU A 2 -29.44 15.34 -18.44
C GLU A 2 -28.43 14.18 -18.25
N ILE A 3 -28.45 13.16 -19.11
CA ILE A 3 -27.53 12.01 -19.02
C ILE A 3 -26.06 12.46 -19.12
N TYR A 4 -25.75 13.45 -19.97
CA TYR A 4 -24.40 14.00 -20.07
C TYR A 4 -24.00 14.76 -18.81
N ARG A 5 -24.92 15.48 -18.17
CA ARG A 5 -24.67 16.20 -16.92
C ARG A 5 -24.33 15.25 -15.77
N LEU A 6 -25.08 14.14 -15.66
CA LEU A 6 -24.84 13.10 -14.65
C LEU A 6 -23.48 12.42 -14.85
N ARG A 7 -23.11 12.07 -16.09
CA ARG A 7 -21.80 11.47 -16.40
C ARG A 7 -20.64 12.38 -16.00
N HIS A 8 -20.74 13.68 -16.26
CA HIS A 8 -19.71 14.64 -15.85
C HIS A 8 -19.64 14.78 -14.33
N GLN A 9 -20.79 14.87 -13.65
CA GLN A 9 -20.84 14.91 -12.18
C GLN A 9 -20.19 13.69 -11.56
N MET A 10 -20.49 12.48 -12.05
CA MET A 10 -19.84 11.25 -11.59
C MET A 10 -18.33 11.29 -11.80
N GLY A 11 -17.88 11.78 -12.96
CA GLY A 11 -16.46 11.98 -13.24
C GLY A 11 -15.78 12.89 -12.22
N TYR A 12 -16.36 14.04 -11.92
CA TYR A 12 -15.80 14.98 -10.93
C TYR A 12 -15.85 14.45 -9.49
N SER A 13 -16.91 13.74 -9.11
CA SER A 13 -17.05 13.16 -7.77
C SER A 13 -15.92 12.18 -7.44
N ILE A 14 -15.43 11.43 -8.43
CA ILE A 14 -14.27 10.54 -8.27
C ILE A 14 -13.06 11.34 -7.77
N TYR A 15 -12.71 12.46 -8.42
CA TYR A 15 -11.59 13.31 -8.02
C TYR A 15 -11.80 13.94 -6.65
N GLY A 16 -13.02 14.35 -6.30
CA GLY A 16 -13.34 14.88 -4.98
C GLY A 16 -13.17 13.86 -3.84
N LEU A 17 -13.37 12.57 -4.13
CA LEU A 17 -13.26 11.48 -3.16
C LEU A 17 -11.89 10.79 -3.13
N TRP A 18 -10.93 11.23 -3.95
CA TRP A 18 -9.60 10.62 -3.98
C TRP A 18 -8.86 10.73 -2.65
N ALA A 19 -8.79 11.92 -2.05
CA ALA A 19 -8.10 12.10 -0.78
C ALA A 19 -8.73 11.26 0.34
N PRO A 20 -10.05 11.35 0.62
CA PRO A 20 -10.70 10.53 1.66
C PRO A 20 -10.51 9.01 1.49
N ASN A 21 -10.32 8.52 0.26
CA ASN A 21 -10.10 7.11 -0.03
C ASN A 21 -8.76 6.56 0.52
N SER A 22 -7.85 7.43 1.00
CA SER A 22 -6.64 7.02 1.71
C SER A 22 -6.94 6.29 3.03
N LEU A 23 -7.92 6.76 3.81
CA LEU A 23 -8.27 6.20 5.12
C LEU A 23 -8.73 4.74 5.06
N PRO A 24 -9.73 4.36 4.22
CA PRO A 24 -10.10 2.95 4.10
C PRO A 24 -8.95 2.13 3.54
N THR A 25 -8.16 2.67 2.62
CA THR A 25 -7.00 1.94 2.07
C THR A 25 -5.98 1.61 3.17
N LEU A 26 -5.64 2.56 4.03
CA LEU A 26 -4.75 2.32 5.18
C LEU A 26 -5.30 1.23 6.11
N TYR A 27 -6.60 1.29 6.41
CA TYR A 27 -7.26 0.26 7.21
C TYR A 27 -7.14 -1.12 6.57
N TYR A 28 -7.41 -1.25 5.28
CA TYR A 28 -7.32 -2.53 4.56
C TYR A 28 -5.90 -3.07 4.43
N VAL A 29 -4.87 -2.23 4.49
CA VAL A 29 -3.48 -2.68 4.42
C VAL A 29 -2.98 -3.12 5.78
N ILE A 30 -3.34 -2.40 6.84
CA ILE A 30 -2.84 -2.65 8.21
C ILE A 30 -3.61 -3.78 8.91
N THR A 31 -4.94 -3.77 8.83
CA THR A 31 -5.80 -4.65 9.63
C THR A 31 -5.60 -6.14 9.33
N PRO A 32 -5.50 -6.60 8.06
CA PRO A 32 -5.22 -8.00 7.75
C PRO A 32 -3.91 -8.50 8.33
N SER A 33 -2.88 -7.67 8.29
CA SER A 33 -1.55 -8.00 8.79
C SER A 33 -1.57 -8.10 10.32
N LEU A 34 -2.11 -7.10 11.01
CA LEU A 34 -2.24 -7.15 12.48
C LEU A 34 -3.12 -8.30 12.94
N GLY A 35 -4.24 -8.57 12.26
CA GLY A 35 -5.10 -9.70 12.60
C GLY A 35 -4.40 -11.04 12.42
N LEU A 36 -3.51 -11.16 11.43
CA LEU A 36 -2.76 -12.40 11.20
C LEU A 36 -1.78 -12.65 12.33
N LEU A 37 -1.11 -11.59 12.81
CA LEU A 37 -0.21 -11.69 13.94
C LEU A 37 -0.94 -11.99 15.26
N LYS A 38 -2.17 -11.50 15.43
CA LYS A 38 -2.98 -11.73 16.64
C LYS A 38 -3.79 -13.02 16.61
N GLY A 39 -3.86 -13.70 15.48
CA GLY A 39 -4.70 -14.88 15.31
C GLY A 39 -6.20 -14.56 15.23
N THR A 40 -6.58 -13.35 14.78
CA THR A 40 -7.98 -12.99 14.54
C THR A 40 -8.34 -13.24 13.07
N PRO A 41 -9.27 -14.18 12.77
CA PRO A 41 -9.66 -14.48 11.42
C PRO A 41 -10.60 -13.40 10.88
N LEU A 42 -10.18 -12.70 9.82
CA LEU A 42 -10.99 -11.66 9.18
C LEU A 42 -11.76 -12.14 7.94
N PHE A 43 -11.32 -13.25 7.37
CA PHE A 43 -11.87 -13.81 6.13
C PHE A 43 -12.60 -15.12 6.41
N PRO A 44 -13.57 -15.49 5.56
CA PRO A 44 -14.22 -16.80 5.66
C PRO A 44 -13.20 -17.92 5.44
N GLU A 45 -13.42 -19.05 6.09
CA GLU A 45 -12.60 -20.25 5.93
C GLU A 45 -12.60 -20.73 4.48
N ILE A 46 -11.50 -21.37 4.07
CA ILE A 46 -11.34 -21.84 2.68
C ILE A 46 -12.40 -22.87 2.24
N MET A 47 -12.95 -23.64 3.18
CA MET A 47 -13.99 -24.63 2.92
C MET A 47 -15.40 -24.02 2.93
N SER A 48 -15.53 -22.75 3.29
CA SER A 48 -16.82 -22.07 3.37
C SER A 48 -17.28 -21.62 1.98
N PRO A 49 -18.55 -21.83 1.60
CA PRO A 49 -19.08 -21.35 0.31
C PRO A 49 -18.99 -19.82 0.18
N TRP A 50 -18.93 -19.11 1.30
CA TRP A 50 -18.77 -17.65 1.37
C TRP A 50 -17.44 -17.13 0.83
N ILE A 51 -16.46 -18.00 0.56
CA ILE A 51 -15.19 -17.61 -0.06
C ILE A 51 -15.34 -17.20 -1.54
N THR A 52 -16.33 -17.78 -2.22
CA THR A 52 -16.57 -17.61 -3.66
C THR A 52 -16.61 -16.15 -4.11
N PRO A 53 -17.40 -15.25 -3.50
CA PRO A 53 -17.43 -13.84 -3.90
C PRO A 53 -16.08 -13.14 -3.73
N PHE A 54 -15.30 -13.46 -2.69
CA PHE A 54 -13.99 -12.83 -2.45
C PHE A 54 -12.98 -13.18 -3.55
N ILE A 55 -12.92 -14.47 -3.91
CA ILE A 55 -12.06 -14.95 -4.99
C ILE A 55 -12.52 -14.34 -6.32
N TYR A 56 -13.82 -14.38 -6.60
CA TYR A 56 -14.39 -13.86 -7.85
C TYR A 56 -14.07 -12.37 -8.04
N VAL A 57 -14.37 -11.53 -7.05
CA VAL A 57 -14.13 -10.07 -7.14
C VAL A 57 -12.64 -9.78 -7.27
N SER A 58 -11.79 -10.46 -6.48
CA SER A 58 -10.34 -10.28 -6.55
C SER A 58 -9.78 -10.67 -7.92
N PHE A 59 -10.21 -11.81 -8.46
CA PHE A 59 -9.71 -12.32 -9.72
C PHE A 59 -10.17 -11.45 -10.90
N VAL A 60 -11.48 -11.17 -11.00
CA VAL A 60 -12.05 -10.36 -12.08
C VAL A 60 -11.47 -8.95 -12.09
N LYS A 61 -11.34 -8.31 -10.92
CA LYS A 61 -10.75 -6.97 -10.81
C LYS A 61 -9.31 -6.92 -11.31
N ASN A 62 -8.49 -7.91 -10.95
CA ASN A 62 -7.09 -7.95 -11.39
C ASN A 62 -6.97 -8.32 -12.88
N MET A 63 -7.74 -9.30 -13.37
CA MET A 63 -7.76 -9.65 -14.79
C MET A 63 -8.20 -8.49 -15.67
N TYR A 64 -9.27 -7.80 -15.28
CA TYR A 64 -9.79 -6.66 -16.04
C TYR A 64 -8.79 -5.51 -16.05
N SER A 65 -8.18 -5.19 -14.90
CA SER A 65 -7.13 -4.18 -14.82
C SER A 65 -5.91 -4.52 -15.68
N LEU A 66 -5.52 -5.79 -15.73
CA LEU A 66 -4.43 -6.25 -16.59
C LEU A 66 -4.79 -6.14 -18.07
N TYR A 67 -6.01 -6.55 -18.43
CA TYR A 67 -6.54 -6.45 -19.79
C TYR A 67 -6.56 -5.00 -20.29
N GLU A 68 -7.06 -4.06 -19.48
CA GLU A 68 -7.05 -2.64 -19.82
C GLU A 68 -5.62 -2.08 -20.01
N ALA A 69 -4.68 -2.48 -19.15
CA ALA A 69 -3.29 -2.06 -19.26
C ALA A 69 -2.65 -2.56 -20.56
N LEU A 70 -2.84 -3.84 -20.90
CA LEU A 70 -2.35 -4.42 -22.15
C LEU A 70 -3.00 -3.79 -23.39
N LEU A 71 -4.30 -3.51 -23.36
CA LEU A 71 -4.99 -2.77 -24.43
C LEU A 71 -4.45 -1.36 -24.61
N SER A 72 -4.01 -0.73 -23.52
CA SER A 72 -3.41 0.61 -23.53
C SER A 72 -1.95 0.61 -23.99
N GLY A 73 -1.39 -0.56 -24.34
CA GLY A 73 -0.01 -0.72 -24.78
C GLY A 73 1.02 -0.79 -23.65
N ASP A 74 0.57 -1.00 -22.40
CA ASP A 74 1.46 -1.15 -21.25
C ASP A 74 2.08 -2.56 -21.19
N THR A 75 3.24 -2.69 -20.55
CA THR A 75 3.90 -3.99 -20.33
C THR A 75 3.37 -4.67 -19.06
N LEU A 76 3.56 -5.98 -18.90
CA LEU A 76 3.24 -6.67 -17.63
C LEU A 76 3.97 -6.07 -16.43
N ARG A 77 5.22 -5.65 -16.64
CA ARG A 77 6.04 -5.00 -15.62
C ARG A 77 5.52 -3.60 -15.29
N GLY A 78 5.11 -2.85 -16.31
CA GLY A 78 4.44 -1.56 -16.18
C GLY A 78 3.13 -1.65 -15.41
N TRP A 79 2.25 -2.62 -15.73
CA TRP A 79 1.02 -2.87 -14.98
C TRP A 79 1.29 -3.17 -13.51
N TRP A 80 2.28 -4.03 -13.23
CA TRP A 80 2.65 -4.38 -11.86
C TRP A 80 3.21 -3.18 -11.08
N ASN A 81 4.06 -2.36 -11.72
CA ASN A 81 4.51 -1.07 -11.18
C ASN A 81 3.35 -0.09 -11.00
N GLY A 82 2.34 -0.14 -11.86
CA GLY A 82 1.08 0.60 -11.73
C GLY A 82 0.31 0.22 -10.46
N GLN A 83 0.18 -1.08 -10.14
CA GLN A 83 -0.44 -1.54 -8.90
C GLN A 83 0.32 -1.05 -7.66
N ARG A 84 1.66 -1.11 -7.70
CA ARG A 84 2.53 -0.57 -6.64
C ARG A 84 2.30 0.92 -6.43
N MET A 85 2.37 1.69 -7.52
CA MET A 85 2.22 3.14 -7.47
C MET A 85 0.80 3.56 -7.04
N TRP A 86 -0.21 2.78 -7.41
CA TRP A 86 -1.58 2.96 -6.95
C TRP A 86 -1.69 2.84 -5.43
N LEU A 87 -1.04 1.84 -4.83
CA LEU A 87 -1.01 1.65 -3.38
C LEU A 87 -0.26 2.81 -2.70
N VAL A 88 0.95 3.11 -3.17
CA VAL A 88 1.82 4.16 -2.64
C VAL A 88 1.11 5.52 -2.63
N LYS A 89 0.49 5.92 -3.75
CA LYS A 89 -0.26 7.19 -3.84
C LYS A 89 -1.38 7.29 -2.80
N ARG A 90 -2.10 6.20 -2.56
CA ARG A 90 -3.22 6.18 -1.61
C ARG A 90 -2.77 6.30 -0.16
N ILE A 91 -1.66 5.68 0.21
CA ILE A 91 -1.15 5.73 1.58
C ILE A 91 -0.34 7.01 1.87
N THR A 92 0.21 7.67 0.85
CA THR A 92 0.98 8.92 1.01
C THR A 92 0.22 10.15 0.54
N SER A 93 0.25 10.47 -0.75
CA SER A 93 -0.21 11.76 -1.27
C SER A 93 -1.68 12.03 -0.99
N TYR A 94 -2.53 10.99 -1.04
CA TYR A 94 -3.95 11.13 -0.72
C TYR A 94 -4.16 11.37 0.78
N LEU A 95 -3.37 10.73 1.64
CA LEU A 95 -3.41 10.95 3.08
C LEU A 95 -2.98 12.38 3.43
N TYR A 96 -1.91 12.88 2.80
CA TYR A 96 -1.51 14.29 2.92
C TYR A 96 -2.62 15.22 2.44
N GLY A 97 -3.29 14.89 1.34
CA GLY A 97 -4.45 15.62 0.84
C GLY A 97 -5.59 15.70 1.85
N VAL A 98 -5.86 14.62 2.60
CA VAL A 98 -6.86 14.62 3.68
C VAL A 98 -6.43 15.56 4.79
N PHE A 99 -5.19 15.44 5.28
CA PHE A 99 -4.70 16.30 6.37
C PHE A 99 -4.68 17.77 5.97
N ASP A 100 -4.27 18.10 4.75
CA ASP A 100 -4.29 19.48 4.26
C ASP A 100 -5.72 20.02 4.16
N THR A 101 -6.66 19.20 3.64
CA THR A 101 -8.08 19.57 3.56
C THR A 101 -8.67 19.83 4.96
N ILE A 102 -8.37 18.97 5.94
CA ILE A 102 -8.80 19.14 7.33
C ILE A 102 -8.21 20.43 7.92
N ARG A 103 -6.90 20.66 7.76
CA ARG A 103 -6.23 21.88 8.26
C ARG A 103 -6.84 23.13 7.64
N LYS A 104 -7.17 23.11 6.36
CA LYS A 104 -7.86 24.20 5.68
C LYS A 104 -9.26 24.42 6.26
N LEU A 105 -10.04 23.36 6.47
CA LEU A 105 -11.38 23.46 7.04
C LEU A 105 -11.37 24.04 8.46
N LEU A 106 -10.32 23.74 9.23
CA LEU A 106 -10.09 24.29 10.57
C LEU A 106 -9.49 25.71 10.56
N GLY A 107 -9.22 26.30 9.39
CA GLY A 107 -8.59 27.62 9.27
C GLY A 107 -7.10 27.68 9.65
N LEU A 108 -6.45 26.53 9.82
CA LEU A 108 -5.06 26.40 10.27
C LEU A 108 -4.02 26.53 9.14
N SER A 109 -4.45 26.52 7.87
CA SER A 109 -3.56 26.54 6.71
C SER A 109 -4.11 27.38 5.57
N LYS A 110 -3.22 28.07 4.84
CA LYS A 110 -3.49 28.62 3.52
C LYS A 110 -2.89 27.66 2.49
N MET A 111 -3.67 27.27 1.48
CA MET A 111 -3.17 26.41 0.39
C MET A 111 -1.93 27.05 -0.24
N GLY A 112 -0.79 26.40 -0.09
CA GLY A 112 0.47 26.77 -0.73
C GLY A 112 0.94 25.60 -1.59
N PHE A 113 1.25 25.87 -2.85
CA PHE A 113 1.86 24.90 -3.73
C PHE A 113 3.35 25.23 -3.88
N ALA A 114 4.20 24.44 -3.22
CA ALA A 114 5.63 24.53 -3.40
C ALA A 114 6.03 23.73 -4.65
N VAL A 115 6.54 24.43 -5.68
CA VAL A 115 7.06 23.77 -6.87
C VAL A 115 8.44 23.21 -6.55
N THR A 116 8.55 21.89 -6.44
CA THR A 116 9.86 21.24 -6.32
C THR A 116 10.54 21.19 -7.68
N SER A 117 11.80 21.59 -7.74
CA SER A 117 12.63 21.47 -8.94
C SER A 117 12.85 20.00 -9.30
N LYS A 118 12.45 19.58 -10.50
CA LYS A 118 12.65 18.21 -11.00
C LYS A 118 13.94 18.09 -11.83
N VAL A 119 15.05 18.55 -11.28
CA VAL A 119 16.36 18.34 -11.92
C VAL A 119 16.77 16.91 -11.59
N SER A 120 16.87 16.05 -12.59
CA SER A 120 17.29 14.66 -12.44
C SER A 120 18.75 14.50 -12.82
N ASP A 121 19.53 13.84 -11.97
CA ASP A 121 20.89 13.43 -12.31
C ASP A 121 20.88 12.33 -13.39
N GLU A 122 21.95 12.18 -14.19
CA GLU A 122 22.05 11.12 -15.21
C GLU A 122 21.91 9.70 -14.63
N ASP A 123 22.33 9.52 -13.38
CA ASP A 123 22.18 8.23 -12.71
C ASP A 123 20.71 7.97 -12.31
N GLU A 124 19.96 9.02 -11.95
CA GLU A 124 18.53 8.93 -11.65
C GLU A 124 17.71 8.62 -12.91
N SER A 125 18.03 9.27 -14.04
CA SER A 125 17.35 9.01 -15.31
C SER A 125 17.56 7.58 -15.80
N LYS A 126 18.78 7.05 -15.71
CA LYS A 126 19.08 5.64 -16.05
C LYS A 126 18.28 4.66 -15.19
N ARG A 127 18.14 4.92 -13.89
CA ARG A 127 17.32 4.08 -13.00
C ARG A 127 15.84 4.15 -13.36
N TYR A 128 15.35 5.33 -13.69
CA TYR A 128 13.97 5.51 -14.15
C TYR A 128 13.69 4.72 -15.44
N GLU A 129 14.56 4.80 -16.44
CA GLU A 129 14.44 4.03 -17.69
C GLU A 129 14.47 2.50 -17.47
N GLN A 130 15.20 2.05 -16.44
CA GLN A 130 15.24 0.65 -16.05
C GLN A 130 14.06 0.21 -15.17
N GLU A 131 13.08 1.09 -14.95
CA GLU A 131 11.93 0.91 -14.05
C GLU A 131 12.33 0.56 -12.61
N ILE A 132 13.40 1.18 -12.11
CA ILE A 132 13.88 1.08 -10.74
C ILE A 132 13.39 2.29 -9.95
N MET A 133 12.74 2.05 -8.82
CA MET A 133 12.16 3.12 -7.98
C MET A 133 13.25 3.89 -7.21
N GLU A 134 13.07 5.20 -7.06
CA GLU A 134 14.02 6.08 -6.37
C GLU A 134 13.50 6.48 -4.98
N PHE A 135 14.35 6.29 -3.95
CA PHE A 135 14.02 6.59 -2.56
C PHE A 135 15.07 7.45 -1.85
N GLY A 136 16.00 8.05 -2.59
CA GLY A 136 17.17 8.73 -2.03
C GLY A 136 16.88 9.97 -1.18
N THR A 137 15.68 10.56 -1.29
CA THR A 137 15.34 11.77 -0.54
C THR A 137 14.75 11.44 0.82
N ALA A 138 15.12 12.17 1.88
CA ALA A 138 14.58 11.98 3.21
C ALA A 138 13.20 12.65 3.33
N SER A 139 12.17 12.05 2.73
CA SER A 139 10.78 12.52 2.82
C SER A 139 9.99 11.78 3.91
N PRO A 140 9.14 12.48 4.69
CA PRO A 140 8.16 11.86 5.58
C PRO A 140 7.24 10.84 4.88
N GLU A 141 7.03 10.97 3.57
CA GLU A 141 6.25 10.01 2.77
C GLU A 141 6.89 8.62 2.77
N TYR A 142 8.22 8.55 2.67
CA TYR A 142 8.93 7.27 2.72
C TYR A 142 8.89 6.64 4.11
N VAL A 143 8.79 7.45 5.17
CA VAL A 143 8.58 6.93 6.53
C VAL A 143 7.26 6.17 6.59
N ILE A 144 6.18 6.71 6.00
CA ILE A 144 4.86 6.04 5.96
C ILE A 144 4.94 4.74 5.15
N ILE A 145 5.51 4.79 3.94
CA ILE A 145 5.64 3.62 3.06
C ILE A 145 6.46 2.53 3.74
N ALA A 146 7.64 2.87 4.28
CA ALA A 146 8.53 1.91 4.94
C ALA A 146 7.92 1.36 6.23
N THR A 147 7.15 2.16 6.99
CA THR A 147 6.45 1.68 8.20
C THR A 147 5.41 0.63 7.83
N ILE A 148 4.58 0.89 6.82
CA ILE A 148 3.52 -0.02 6.38
C ILE A 148 4.12 -1.31 5.82
N ALA A 149 5.15 -1.19 4.97
CA ALA A 149 5.87 -2.33 4.42
C ALA A 149 6.45 -3.20 5.54
N LEU A 150 7.26 -2.61 6.44
CA LEU A 150 7.84 -3.34 7.57
C LEU A 150 6.77 -3.98 8.47
N LEU A 151 5.67 -3.28 8.75
CA LEU A 151 4.58 -3.82 9.56
C LEU A 151 3.99 -5.07 8.91
N ASN A 152 3.67 -5.01 7.61
CA ASN A 152 3.14 -6.15 6.85
C ASN A 152 4.11 -7.33 6.85
N LEU A 153 5.41 -7.06 6.65
CA LEU A 153 6.45 -8.10 6.67
C LEU A 153 6.57 -8.78 8.04
N VAL A 154 6.67 -7.99 9.12
CA VAL A 154 6.79 -8.50 10.49
C VAL A 154 5.55 -9.31 10.88
N CYS A 155 4.37 -8.81 10.54
CA CYS A 155 3.11 -9.51 10.81
C CYS A 155 2.99 -10.82 10.03
N LEU A 156 3.38 -10.85 8.76
CA LEU A 156 3.38 -12.05 7.94
C LEU A 156 4.32 -13.12 8.51
N VAL A 157 5.56 -12.73 8.83
CA VAL A 157 6.56 -13.65 9.40
C VAL A 157 6.12 -14.15 10.78
N GLY A 158 5.63 -13.25 11.64
CA GLY A 158 5.13 -13.59 12.97
C GLY A 158 3.90 -14.50 12.93
N GLY A 159 2.94 -14.21 12.05
CA GLY A 159 1.75 -15.03 11.84
C GLY A 159 2.08 -16.42 11.29
N LEU A 160 2.94 -16.52 10.27
CA LEU A 160 3.41 -17.80 9.75
C LEU A 160 4.16 -18.61 10.83
N SER A 161 4.99 -17.96 11.64
CA SER A 161 5.68 -18.63 12.75
C SER A 161 4.70 -19.21 13.77
N GLN A 162 3.61 -18.51 14.07
CA GLN A 162 2.55 -19.00 14.96
C GLN A 162 1.79 -20.18 14.35
N ILE A 163 1.44 -20.11 13.07
CA ILE A 163 0.79 -21.23 12.35
C ILE A 163 1.68 -22.49 12.37
N MET A 164 3.00 -22.32 12.18
CA MET A 164 3.94 -23.44 12.17
C MET A 164 4.19 -24.04 13.56
N LYS A 165 4.22 -23.21 14.61
CA LYS A 165 4.48 -23.64 16.00
C LYS A 165 3.21 -24.12 16.73
N GLY A 166 2.04 -23.64 16.32
CA GLY A 166 0.77 -23.87 16.98
C GLY A 166 0.15 -25.21 16.59
N GLY A 167 0.33 -26.23 17.43
CA GLY A 167 -0.38 -27.50 17.34
C GLY A 167 -1.89 -27.35 17.60
N GLY A 168 -2.63 -26.73 16.68
CA GLY A 168 -4.10 -26.69 16.65
C GLY A 168 -4.77 -25.35 16.98
N THR A 169 -4.05 -24.33 17.45
CA THR A 169 -4.66 -23.04 17.84
C THR A 169 -4.88 -22.07 16.67
N MET A 170 -4.08 -22.19 15.60
CA MET A 170 -4.16 -21.30 14.43
C MET A 170 -4.08 -22.14 13.13
N PRO A 171 -5.18 -22.77 12.72
CA PRO A 171 -5.14 -23.69 11.60
C PRO A 171 -5.10 -22.93 10.26
N LEU A 172 -4.23 -23.37 9.35
CA LEU A 172 -3.93 -22.68 8.10
C LEU A 172 -5.17 -22.46 7.21
N ASN A 173 -6.13 -23.39 7.23
CA ASN A 173 -7.39 -23.31 6.49
C ASN A 173 -8.23 -22.06 6.83
N VAL A 174 -8.15 -21.58 8.07
CA VAL A 174 -8.87 -20.39 8.54
C VAL A 174 -8.16 -19.11 8.09
N PHE A 175 -6.82 -19.09 8.13
CA PHE A 175 -6.03 -17.90 7.83
C PHE A 175 -5.53 -17.82 6.38
N PHE A 176 -5.83 -18.81 5.54
CA PHE A 176 -5.27 -18.96 4.20
C PHE A 176 -5.39 -17.69 3.34
N LEU A 177 -6.59 -17.12 3.26
CA LEU A 177 -6.83 -15.89 2.50
C LEU A 177 -6.06 -14.69 3.06
N GLN A 178 -5.97 -14.61 4.38
CA GLN A 178 -5.28 -13.52 5.07
C GLN A 178 -3.77 -13.61 4.83
N VAL A 179 -3.21 -14.83 4.86
CA VAL A 179 -1.81 -15.09 4.49
C VAL A 179 -1.54 -14.71 3.03
N ILE A 180 -2.43 -15.09 2.09
CA ILE A 180 -2.29 -14.69 0.68
C ILE A 180 -2.33 -13.17 0.53
N LEU A 181 -3.29 -12.50 1.17
CA LEU A 181 -3.43 -11.04 1.07
C LEU A 181 -2.20 -10.33 1.62
N CYS A 182 -1.74 -10.71 2.81
CA CYS A 182 -0.52 -10.15 3.41
C CYS A 182 0.71 -10.47 2.56
N GLY A 183 0.79 -11.68 2.00
CA GLY A 183 1.84 -12.07 1.07
C GLY A 183 1.87 -11.20 -0.18
N VAL A 184 0.73 -10.92 -0.81
CA VAL A 184 0.63 -10.03 -1.98
C VAL A 184 1.08 -8.61 -1.62
N LEU A 185 0.69 -8.08 -0.47
CA LEU A 185 1.16 -6.77 0.01
C LEU A 185 2.68 -6.74 0.16
N VAL A 186 3.27 -7.77 0.79
CA VAL A 186 4.72 -7.90 0.91
C VAL A 186 5.41 -8.01 -0.45
N ILE A 187 4.83 -8.74 -1.41
CA ILE A 187 5.40 -8.87 -2.77
C ILE A 187 5.35 -7.53 -3.52
N ILE A 188 4.27 -6.76 -3.37
CA ILE A 188 4.13 -5.41 -3.93
C ILE A 188 5.24 -4.51 -3.38
N ASP A 189 5.53 -4.61 -2.08
CA ASP A 189 6.51 -3.79 -1.36
C ASP A 189 7.97 -4.29 -1.48
N ILE A 190 8.27 -5.33 -2.27
CA ILE A 190 9.66 -5.83 -2.48
C ILE A 190 10.68 -4.72 -2.77
N PRO A 191 10.43 -3.78 -3.71
CA PRO A 191 11.38 -2.71 -4.01
C PRO A 191 11.68 -1.80 -2.80
N ILE A 192 10.75 -1.70 -1.84
CA ILE A 192 10.94 -0.95 -0.60
C ILE A 192 11.96 -1.68 0.29
N TYR A 193 11.80 -2.99 0.50
CA TYR A 193 12.75 -3.76 1.30
C TYR A 193 14.15 -3.78 0.65
N GLU A 194 14.20 -3.93 -0.68
CA GLU A 194 15.46 -3.80 -1.44
C GLU A 194 16.11 -2.44 -1.19
N ALA A 195 15.33 -1.36 -1.25
CA ALA A 195 15.79 -0.01 -0.99
C ALA A 195 16.20 0.26 0.46
N MET A 196 15.66 -0.46 1.44
CA MET A 196 16.04 -0.31 2.86
C MET A 196 17.33 -1.06 3.20
N PHE A 197 17.41 -2.33 2.78
CA PHE A 197 18.40 -3.27 3.31
C PHE A 197 19.47 -3.71 2.32
N LEU A 198 19.16 -3.80 1.03
CA LEU A 198 20.06 -4.41 0.04
C LEU A 198 20.80 -3.39 -0.82
N ARG A 199 20.14 -2.28 -1.17
CA ARG A 199 20.69 -1.23 -2.03
C ARG A 199 21.77 -0.43 -1.32
N LYS A 200 22.82 -0.10 -2.07
CA LYS A 200 23.96 0.74 -1.65
C LYS A 200 24.12 1.99 -2.52
N ASP A 201 23.28 2.16 -3.53
CA ASP A 201 23.28 3.30 -4.44
C ASP A 201 22.52 4.50 -3.85
N LYS A 202 22.55 5.64 -4.56
CA LYS A 202 21.88 6.89 -4.13
C LYS A 202 20.36 6.76 -4.03
N GLY A 203 19.74 5.77 -4.69
CA GLY A 203 18.31 5.50 -4.61
C GLY A 203 17.85 4.70 -3.38
N ARG A 204 18.76 4.43 -2.44
CA ARG A 204 18.47 3.76 -1.16
C ARG A 204 17.61 4.64 -0.25
N ILE A 205 16.73 4.03 0.54
CA ILE A 205 16.02 4.72 1.63
C ILE A 205 17.05 5.17 2.68
N PRO A 206 17.08 6.46 3.07
CA PRO A 206 17.99 6.96 4.09
C PRO A 206 17.86 6.20 5.41
N PHE A 207 19.00 5.98 6.09
CA PHE A 207 19.02 5.28 7.38
C PHE A 207 18.11 5.89 8.46
N PRO A 208 18.01 7.24 8.60
CA PRO A 208 17.09 7.84 9.58
C PRO A 208 15.63 7.50 9.34
N VAL A 209 15.22 7.39 8.06
CA VAL A 209 13.85 7.00 7.67
C VAL A 209 13.59 5.56 8.10
N THR A 210 14.53 4.66 7.84
CA THR A 210 14.43 3.25 8.27
C THR A 210 14.31 3.12 9.79
N LEU A 211 15.13 3.87 10.55
CA LEU A 211 15.08 3.84 12.01
C LEU A 211 13.75 4.38 12.56
N ALA A 212 13.25 5.49 11.99
CA ALA A 212 11.95 6.04 12.36
C ALA A 212 10.82 5.04 12.07
N SER A 213 10.83 4.40 10.91
CA SER A 213 9.84 3.38 10.53
C SER A 213 9.85 2.19 11.47
N ILE A 214 11.02 1.69 11.88
CA ILE A 214 11.12 0.63 12.90
C ILE A 214 10.49 1.09 14.22
N GLY A 215 10.76 2.32 14.67
CA GLY A 215 10.14 2.89 15.86
C GLY A 215 8.62 2.91 15.80
N PHE A 216 8.04 3.34 14.67
CA PHE A 216 6.60 3.34 14.45
C PHE A 216 6.00 1.93 14.41
N VAL A 217 6.68 0.95 13.79
CA VAL A 217 6.24 -0.44 13.79
C VAL A 217 6.20 -1.00 15.21
N MET A 218 7.24 -0.79 16.00
CA MET A 218 7.27 -1.24 17.39
C MET A 218 6.10 -0.64 18.16
N LEU A 219 5.86 0.67 18.03
CA LEU A 219 4.72 1.34 18.65
C LEU A 219 3.39 0.71 18.21
N ALA A 220 3.19 0.48 16.91
CA ALA A 220 1.96 -0.12 16.38
C ALA A 220 1.71 -1.54 16.92
N LEU A 221 2.76 -2.34 17.14
CA LEU A 221 2.66 -3.67 17.73
C LEU A 221 2.34 -3.65 19.23
N PHE A 222 2.77 -2.61 19.95
CA PHE A 222 2.47 -2.44 21.38
C PHE A 222 1.04 -1.95 21.63
N VAL A 223 0.39 -1.29 20.66
CA VAL A 223 -0.99 -0.83 20.83
C VAL A 223 -1.92 -2.06 20.83
N PRO A 224 -2.71 -2.28 21.91
CA PRO A 224 -3.74 -3.31 21.93
C PRO A 224 -4.91 -2.88 21.03
N THR A 225 -4.79 -3.09 19.72
CA THR A 225 -5.93 -3.01 18.81
C THR A 225 -6.80 -4.28 18.90
N ILE A 226 -8.11 -4.06 18.85
CA ILE A 226 -9.23 -4.98 19.12
C ILE A 226 -9.18 -6.24 18.26
#